data_AF-A0A5K0X5T5-F1
#
_entry.id   AF-A0A5K0X5T5-F1
#
_cell.length_a   1.000
_cell.length_b   1.000
_cell.length_c   1.000
_cell.angle_alpha   90.00
_cell.angle_beta   90.00
_cell.angle_gamma   90.00
#
_symmetry.space_group_name_H-M   'P 1'
#
loop_
_entity.id
_entity.type
_entity.pdbx_description
1 polymer ?
#
loop_
_entity_poly.entity_id
_entity_poly.type
_entity_poly.pdbx_seq_one_letter_code
_entity_poly.pdbx_strand_id
1 'polypeptide(L)' 'EEDLKAFRQWGSRTPGHPENFETPGIEVTT' A
#
# COMPACT_ATOMS: atom_id res chain seq x y z
N GLU A 1 -6.79 3.34 10.60
CA GLU A 1 -5.63 3.97 11.28
C GLU A 1 -4.45 3.02 11.44
N GLU A 2 -4.67 1.70 11.49
CA GLU A 2 -3.59 0.68 11.51
C GLU A 2 -2.81 0.55 10.20
N ASP A 3 -3.46 0.68 9.04
CA ASP A 3 -2.78 0.49 7.74
C ASP A 3 -1.65 1.49 7.49
N LEU A 4 -1.80 2.75 7.91
CA LEU A 4 -0.76 3.77 7.77
C LEU A 4 0.40 3.58 8.75
N LYS A 5 0.17 2.93 9.90
CA LYS A 5 1.23 2.62 10.87
C LYS A 5 2.14 1.50 10.37
N ALA A 6 1.63 0.63 9.49
CA ALA A 6 2.37 -0.45 8.84
C ALA A 6 3.05 -0.03 7.51
N PHE A 7 3.26 1.26 7.28
CA PHE A 7 3.87 1.74 6.05
C PHE A 7 5.24 1.08 5.79
N ARG A 8 5.44 0.60 4.56
CA ARG A 8 6.68 -0.05 4.10
C ARG A 8 7.07 -1.33 4.88
N GLN A 9 6.12 -1.98 5.54
CA GLN A 9 6.32 -3.28 6.16
C GLN A 9 5.88 -4.41 5.22
N TRP A 10 6.53 -5.58 5.33
CA TRP A 10 6.16 -6.76 4.54
C TRP A 10 4.69 -7.14 4.79
N GLY A 11 3.91 -7.28 3.71
CA GLY A 11 2.50 -7.69 3.78
C GLY A 11 1.53 -6.57 4.20
N SER A 12 2.01 -5.33 4.22
CA SER A 12 1.17 -4.15 4.47
C SER A 12 0.36 -3.77 3.23
N ARG A 13 -0.84 -3.22 3.46
CA ARG A 13 -1.69 -2.60 2.42
C ARG A 13 -1.27 -1.17 2.09
N THR A 14 -0.16 -0.67 2.66
CA THR A 14 0.43 0.64 2.36
C THR A 14 1.89 0.46 1.92
N PRO A 15 2.12 -0.03 0.69
CA PRO A 15 3.46 -0.22 0.15
C PRO A 15 4.20 1.11 0.01
N GLY A 16 5.54 1.04 -0.05
CA GLY A 16 6.40 2.22 -0.17
C GLY A 16 6.28 2.98 -1.49
N HIS A 17 5.69 2.32 -2.48
CA HIS A 17 5.39 2.78 -3.82
C HIS A 17 3.95 2.34 -4.14
N PRO A 18 3.08 3.17 -4.76
CA PRO A 18 1.71 2.78 -5.11
C PRO A 18 1.64 1.49 -5.94
N GLU A 19 0.84 0.52 -5.49
CA GLU A 19 0.59 -0.75 -6.20
C GLU A 19 -0.92 -1.00 -6.32
N ASN A 20 -1.43 -1.02 -7.55
CA ASN A 20 -2.86 -1.10 -7.85
C ASN A 20 -3.51 -2.46 -7.51
N PHE A 21 -2.74 -3.54 -7.44
CA PHE A 21 -3.24 -4.88 -7.09
C PHE A 21 -3.23 -5.16 -5.59
N GLU A 22 -2.43 -4.42 -4.81
CA GLU A 22 -2.27 -4.64 -3.37
C GLU A 22 -3.03 -3.61 -2.52
N THR A 23 -3.18 -2.38 -3.01
CA THR A 23 -3.80 -1.27 -2.28
C THR A 23 -5.11 -0.85 -2.93
N PRO A 24 -6.28 -1.08 -2.29
CA PRO A 24 -7.56 -0.64 -2.83
C PRO A 24 -7.60 0.88 -3.01
N GLY A 25 -8.01 1.34 -4.19
CA GLY A 25 -8.10 2.76 -4.52
C GLY A 25 -6.85 3.35 -5.18
N ILE A 26 -5.83 2.54 -5.50
CA ILE A 26 -4.72 2.95 -6.36
C ILE A 26 -5.03 2.61 -7.81
N GLU A 27 -5.11 3.63 -8.67
CA GLU A 27 -5.46 3.49 -10.08
C GLU A 27 -4.30 2.95 -10.94
N VAL A 28 -3.04 3.25 -10.56
CA VAL A 28 -1.84 2.93 -11.37
C VAL A 28 -0.67 2.57 -10.46
N THR A 29 0.15 1.59 -10.87
CA THR A 29 1.43 1.23 -10.25
C THR A 29 2.58 1.98 -10.93
N THR A 30 3.50 2.61 -10.17
CA THR A 30 4.60 3.43 -10.74
C THR A 30 6.01 3.02 -10.31
#